data_AF-A0A7R8V4G2-F1
#
_entry.id   AF-A0A7R8V4G2-F1
#
_cell.length_a   1.000
_cell.length_b   1.000
_cell.length_c   1.000
_cell.angle_alpha   90.00
_cell.angle_beta   90.00
_cell.angle_gamma   90.00
#
_symmetry.space_group_name_H-M   'P 1'
#
loop_
_entity.id
_entity.type
_entity.pdbx_description
1 polymer ?
#
loop_
_entity_poly.entity_id
_entity_poly.type
_entity_poly.pdbx_seq_one_letter_code
_entity_poly.pdbx_strand_id
1 'polypeptide(L)'
;MPRQKFPIADLTCPVLRKLLRDRELRSAGRKPDLVKRLIDSEGSDEIELSDNEIEDNDDDLRQTVSALVENVASTMAAIKNGQVGVPDVPHVPPVPSAVLPQDDDAIAEAHHQRTPFNITAPTHSTAFGDIEPTLGRRNETMTSTRQPTAEYVFQPRDVIGILPTFDPLDNVSPSAEQFIDRIEKLAQVYHWEEYLVLFAAQAKLKGPTRR
;
A
#
# COMPACT_ATOMS: atom_id res chain seq x y z
N MET A 1 -16.27 -31.08 -3.67
CA MET A 1 -15.46 -29.88 -3.35
C MET A 1 -16.21 -28.70 -3.91
N PRO A 2 -16.66 -27.72 -3.09
CA PRO A 2 -17.26 -26.50 -3.61
C PRO A 2 -16.21 -25.74 -4.43
N ARG A 3 -16.57 -25.29 -5.63
CA ARG A 3 -15.72 -24.41 -6.43
C ARG A 3 -16.01 -22.97 -6.04
N GLN A 4 -14.97 -22.22 -5.70
CA GLN A 4 -15.12 -20.81 -5.37
C GLN A 4 -14.93 -19.99 -6.65
N LYS A 5 -15.84 -19.04 -6.85
CA LYS A 5 -15.77 -18.09 -7.96
C LYS A 5 -14.97 -16.88 -7.53
N PHE A 6 -14.03 -16.48 -8.36
CA PHE A 6 -13.19 -15.31 -8.11
C PHE A 6 -13.35 -14.29 -9.25
N PRO A 7 -13.49 -12.99 -8.94
CA PRO A 7 -13.44 -11.95 -9.95
C PRO A 7 -12.08 -11.95 -10.65
N ILE A 8 -12.07 -12.02 -11.99
CA ILE A 8 -10.83 -12.05 -12.77
C ILE A 8 -9.98 -10.79 -12.54
N ALA A 9 -10.61 -9.65 -12.25
CA ALA A 9 -9.93 -8.39 -11.96
C ALA A 9 -9.05 -8.43 -10.71
N ASP A 10 -9.38 -9.28 -9.74
CA ASP A 10 -8.68 -9.38 -8.46
C ASP A 10 -7.46 -10.30 -8.53
N LEU A 11 -7.35 -11.11 -9.58
CA LEU A 11 -6.21 -11.99 -9.79
C LEU A 11 -4.90 -11.21 -10.03
N THR A 12 -3.79 -11.79 -9.60
CA THR A 12 -2.45 -11.23 -9.79
C THR A 12 -1.96 -11.45 -11.23
N CYS A 13 -1.03 -10.60 -11.71
CA CYS A 13 -0.48 -10.74 -13.07
C CYS A 13 0.13 -12.12 -13.36
N PRO A 14 0.87 -12.77 -12.43
CA PRO A 14 1.39 -14.12 -12.65
C PRO A 14 0.27 -15.15 -12.88
N VAL A 15 -0.78 -15.15 -12.05
CA VAL A 15 -1.96 -16.03 -12.19
C VAL A 15 -2.62 -15.81 -13.55
N LEU A 16 -2.90 -14.55 -13.91
CA LEU A 16 -3.52 -14.21 -15.19
C LEU A 16 -2.68 -14.73 -16.38
N ARG A 17 -1.35 -14.64 -16.31
CA ARG A 17 -0.46 -15.15 -17.37
C ARG A 17 -0.43 -16.67 -17.41
N LYS A 18 -0.49 -17.36 -16.27
CA LYS A 18 -0.60 -18.83 -16.18
C LYS A 18 -1.90 -19.27 -16.87
N LEU A 19 -3.04 -18.73 -16.43
CA LEU A 19 -4.36 -19.04 -17.01
C LEU A 19 -4.44 -18.75 -18.51
N LEU A 20 -3.84 -17.64 -18.99
CA LEU A 20 -3.77 -17.36 -20.42
C LEU A 20 -2.91 -18.39 -21.16
N ARG A 21 -1.76 -18.81 -20.61
CA ARG A 21 -0.90 -19.83 -21.25
C ARG A 21 -1.57 -21.20 -21.30
N ASP A 22 -2.28 -21.58 -20.24
CA ASP A 22 -3.01 -22.85 -20.17
C ASP A 22 -4.13 -22.93 -21.22
N ARG A 23 -4.61 -21.77 -21.69
CA ARG A 23 -5.59 -21.61 -22.77
C ARG A 23 -4.96 -21.28 -24.13
N GLU A 24 -3.64 -21.39 -24.25
CA GLU A 24 -2.87 -21.06 -25.45
C GLU A 24 -3.06 -19.61 -25.94
N LEU A 25 -3.42 -18.70 -25.02
CA LEU A 25 -3.60 -17.28 -25.30
C LEU A 25 -2.30 -16.49 -25.09
N ARG A 26 -2.20 -15.36 -25.78
CA ARG A 26 -1.05 -14.45 -25.64
C ARG A 26 -1.00 -13.89 -24.22
N SER A 27 0.13 -14.07 -23.53
CA SER A 27 0.34 -13.65 -22.12
C SER A 27 1.15 -12.35 -21.94
N ALA A 28 1.56 -11.71 -23.04
CA ALA A 28 2.25 -10.42 -23.00
C ALA A 28 1.27 -9.23 -22.84
N GLY A 29 1.63 -8.21 -22.07
CA GLY A 29 0.84 -6.99 -21.89
C GLY A 29 0.76 -6.50 -20.44
N ARG A 30 0.00 -5.41 -20.23
CA ARG A 30 -0.31 -4.87 -18.89
C ARG A 30 -1.49 -5.65 -18.29
N LYS A 31 -1.66 -5.61 -16.95
CA LYS A 31 -2.76 -6.28 -16.23
C LYS A 31 -4.15 -6.12 -16.90
N PRO A 32 -4.63 -4.92 -17.25
CA PRO A 32 -5.96 -4.78 -17.86
C PRO A 32 -6.10 -5.51 -19.20
N ASP A 33 -5.03 -5.55 -20.00
CA ASP A 33 -5.06 -6.26 -21.29
C ASP A 33 -5.14 -7.78 -21.11
N LEU A 34 -4.56 -8.30 -20.02
CA LEU A 34 -4.61 -9.72 -19.66
C LEU A 34 -6.01 -10.08 -19.13
N VAL A 35 -6.56 -9.27 -18.23
CA VAL A 35 -7.93 -9.41 -17.69
C VAL A 35 -8.93 -9.42 -18.83
N LYS A 36 -8.88 -8.41 -19.71
CA LYS A 36 -9.80 -8.31 -20.86
C LYS A 36 -9.75 -9.56 -21.74
N ARG A 37 -8.55 -10.02 -22.11
CA ARG A 37 -8.38 -11.24 -22.92
C ARG A 37 -8.95 -12.49 -22.26
N LEU A 38 -8.79 -12.60 -20.95
CA LEU A 38 -9.32 -13.74 -20.20
C LEU A 38 -10.85 -13.69 -20.16
N ILE A 39 -11.43 -12.51 -19.93
CA ILE A 39 -12.89 -12.30 -19.97
C ILE A 39 -13.45 -12.61 -21.37
N ASP A 40 -12.80 -12.11 -22.42
CA ASP A 40 -13.19 -12.36 -23.82
C ASP A 40 -13.14 -13.87 -24.15
N SER A 41 -12.22 -14.63 -23.54
CA SER A 41 -12.11 -16.08 -23.74
C SER A 41 -13.11 -16.91 -22.94
N GLU A 42 -13.44 -16.50 -21.71
CA GLU A 42 -14.35 -17.23 -20.82
C GLU A 42 -15.81 -16.86 -21.04
N GLY A 43 -16.07 -15.66 -21.57
CA GLY A 43 -17.42 -15.10 -21.64
C GLY A 43 -17.99 -14.67 -20.28
N SER A 44 -17.16 -14.65 -19.23
CA SER A 44 -17.53 -14.22 -17.87
C SER A 44 -16.38 -13.45 -17.23
N ASP A 45 -16.74 -12.55 -16.31
CA ASP A 45 -15.84 -11.79 -15.43
C ASP A 45 -15.44 -12.56 -14.17
N GLU A 46 -16.01 -13.75 -13.95
CA GLU A 46 -15.69 -14.66 -12.86
C GLU A 46 -15.06 -15.95 -13.38
N ILE A 47 -14.08 -16.48 -12.66
CA ILE A 47 -13.48 -17.79 -12.96
C ILE A 47 -13.57 -18.71 -11.74
N GLU A 48 -13.85 -19.99 -11.99
CA GLU A 48 -13.80 -21.03 -10.98
C GLU A 48 -12.37 -21.54 -10.83
N LEU A 49 -11.73 -21.26 -9.70
CA LEU A 49 -10.41 -21.80 -9.37
C LEU A 49 -10.55 -22.84 -8.26
N SER A 50 -9.73 -23.87 -8.33
CA SER A 50 -9.60 -24.83 -7.24
C SER A 50 -8.60 -24.28 -6.22
N ASP A 51 -8.81 -24.51 -4.92
CA ASP A 51 -7.90 -24.01 -3.86
C ASP A 51 -6.43 -24.38 -4.12
N ASN A 52 -6.19 -25.55 -4.71
CA ASN A 52 -4.86 -26.04 -5.04
C ASN A 52 -4.12 -25.19 -6.10
N GLU A 53 -4.82 -24.44 -6.96
CA GLU A 53 -4.17 -23.67 -8.03
C GLU A 53 -3.62 -22.32 -7.55
N ILE A 54 -4.00 -21.89 -6.35
CA ILE A 54 -3.61 -20.61 -5.75
C ILE A 54 -2.24 -20.73 -5.05
N GLU A 55 -1.93 -21.88 -4.45
CA GLU A 55 -0.72 -22.10 -3.65
C GLU A 55 0.59 -22.18 -4.48
N ASP A 56 0.52 -22.58 -5.75
CA ASP A 56 1.73 -22.80 -6.58
C ASP A 56 2.53 -21.52 -6.91
N ASN A 57 2.01 -20.32 -6.61
CA ASN A 57 2.72 -19.06 -6.92
C ASN A 57 3.76 -18.64 -5.87
N ASP A 58 3.68 -19.17 -4.65
CA ASP A 58 4.63 -18.81 -3.61
C ASP A 58 6.02 -19.42 -3.88
N ASP A 59 6.09 -20.53 -4.61
CA ASP A 59 7.37 -21.21 -4.88
C ASP A 59 8.26 -20.44 -5.87
N ASP A 60 7.71 -19.85 -6.93
CA ASP A 60 8.47 -19.00 -7.86
C ASP A 60 8.99 -17.73 -7.18
N LEU A 61 8.18 -17.14 -6.27
CA LEU A 61 8.60 -15.97 -5.50
C LEU A 61 9.68 -16.34 -4.48
N ARG A 62 9.55 -17.48 -3.81
CA ARG A 62 10.57 -18.02 -2.92
C ARG A 62 11.87 -18.31 -3.66
N GLN A 63 11.80 -18.84 -4.88
CA GLN A 63 12.97 -19.14 -5.68
C GLN A 63 13.69 -17.86 -6.15
N THR A 64 12.95 -16.83 -6.57
CA THR A 64 13.55 -15.53 -6.93
C THR A 64 14.16 -14.81 -5.73
N VAL A 65 13.50 -14.85 -4.56
CA VAL A 65 14.06 -14.30 -3.31
C VAL A 65 15.31 -15.08 -2.89
N SER A 66 15.30 -16.42 -2.99
CA SER A 66 16.47 -17.25 -2.69
C SER A 66 17.66 -16.91 -3.57
N ALA A 67 17.44 -16.76 -4.89
CA ALA A 67 18.48 -16.35 -5.84
C ALA A 67 19.03 -14.94 -5.53
N LEU A 68 18.16 -14.02 -5.10
CA LEU A 68 18.59 -12.68 -4.70
C LEU A 68 19.45 -12.71 -3.43
N VAL A 69 19.04 -13.48 -2.43
CA VAL A 69 19.79 -13.66 -1.17
C VAL A 69 21.17 -14.25 -1.45
N GLU A 70 21.27 -15.23 -2.35
CA GLU A 70 22.55 -15.84 -2.74
C GLU A 70 23.49 -14.84 -3.46
N ASN A 71 22.95 -14.03 -4.38
CA ASN A 71 23.71 -12.96 -5.04
C ASN A 71 24.20 -11.90 -4.04
N VAL A 72 23.36 -11.53 -3.06
CA VAL A 72 23.73 -10.58 -2.00
C VAL A 72 24.81 -11.17 -1.09
N ALA A 73 24.69 -12.44 -0.70
CA ALA A 73 25.71 -13.12 0.09
C ALA A 73 27.05 -13.19 -0.66
N SER A 74 27.03 -13.51 -1.96
CA SER A 74 28.23 -13.57 -2.80
C SER A 74 28.91 -12.20 -2.95
N THR A 75 28.14 -11.12 -3.12
CA THR A 75 28.68 -9.75 -3.20
C THR A 75 29.27 -9.29 -1.86
N MET A 76 28.62 -9.60 -0.74
CA MET A 76 29.19 -9.32 0.60
C MET A 76 30.50 -10.10 0.84
N ALA A 77 30.59 -11.35 0.40
CA ALA A 77 31.80 -12.15 0.51
C ALA A 77 32.96 -11.55 -0.33
N ALA A 78 32.67 -11.06 -1.54
CA ALA A 78 33.64 -10.41 -2.41
C ALA A 78 34.17 -9.08 -1.81
N ILE A 79 33.30 -8.29 -1.18
CA ILE A 79 33.69 -7.03 -0.49
C ILE A 79 34.61 -7.35 0.70
N LYS A 80 34.30 -8.39 1.48
CA LYS A 80 35.10 -8.77 2.66
C LYS A 80 36.51 -9.25 2.29
N ASN A 81 36.70 -9.82 1.11
CA ASN A 81 37.99 -10.27 0.62
C ASN A 81 38.84 -9.18 -0.07
N GLY A 82 38.42 -7.91 -0.03
CA GLY A 82 39.25 -6.77 -0.48
C GLY A 82 39.49 -6.71 -1.99
N GLN A 83 38.76 -7.49 -2.79
CA GLN A 83 38.91 -7.54 -4.24
C GLN A 83 37.94 -6.57 -4.93
N VAL A 84 37.95 -5.30 -4.52
CA VAL A 84 37.35 -4.22 -5.32
C VAL A 84 38.40 -3.79 -6.34
N GLY A 85 38.56 -4.62 -7.37
CA GLY A 85 39.23 -4.20 -8.59
C GLY A 85 38.39 -3.11 -9.20
N VAL A 86 38.86 -1.86 -9.09
CA VAL A 86 38.30 -0.72 -9.83
C VAL A 86 38.30 -1.14 -11.30
N PRO A 87 37.14 -1.30 -11.96
CA PRO A 87 37.14 -1.52 -13.40
C PRO A 87 37.82 -0.31 -14.02
N ASP A 88 38.92 -0.56 -14.72
CA ASP A 88 39.68 0.42 -15.49
C ASP A 88 38.68 1.16 -16.39
N VAL A 89 38.35 2.39 -16.01
CA VAL A 89 37.39 3.22 -16.73
C VAL A 89 38.09 3.65 -18.01
N PRO A 90 37.67 3.17 -19.20
CA PRO A 90 38.26 3.62 -20.44
C PRO A 90 38.11 5.13 -20.53
N HIS A 91 39.25 5.81 -20.62
CA HIS A 91 39.40 7.25 -20.75
C HIS A 91 38.49 7.77 -21.88
N VAL A 92 37.35 8.35 -21.50
CA VAL A 92 36.41 8.96 -22.45
C VAL A 92 37.00 10.34 -22.82
N PRO A 93 37.30 10.59 -24.11
CA PRO A 93 37.78 11.89 -24.55
C PRO A 93 36.71 12.98 -24.31
N PRO A 94 37.12 14.23 -24.04
CA PRO A 94 36.20 15.32 -23.74
C PRO A 94 35.26 15.57 -24.92
N VAL A 95 33.95 15.49 -24.65
CA VAL A 95 32.90 15.84 -25.61
C VAL A 95 32.88 17.37 -25.77
N PRO A 96 32.95 17.91 -27.00
CA PRO A 96 32.83 19.33 -27.25
C PRO A 96 31.43 19.83 -26.89
N SER A 97 31.37 20.91 -26.12
CA SER A 97 30.15 21.62 -25.73
C SER A 97 29.33 22.00 -26.97
N ALA A 98 28.21 21.33 -27.19
CA ALA A 98 27.22 21.75 -28.16
C ALA A 98 26.47 22.97 -27.59
N VAL A 99 26.67 24.10 -28.26
CA VAL A 99 25.92 25.36 -28.12
C VAL A 99 24.43 25.06 -28.27
N LEU A 100 23.66 25.34 -27.21
CA LEU A 100 22.21 25.37 -27.27
C LEU A 100 21.77 26.71 -27.89
N PRO A 101 20.88 26.71 -28.90
CA PRO A 101 20.21 27.92 -29.34
C PRO A 101 19.19 28.36 -28.28
N GLN A 102 19.27 29.65 -27.95
CA GLN A 102 18.28 30.41 -27.20
C GLN A 102 17.07 30.62 -28.13
N ASP A 103 15.98 29.92 -27.87
CA ASP A 103 14.67 30.30 -28.41
C ASP A 103 13.94 31.12 -27.33
N ASP A 104 14.13 32.43 -27.44
CA ASP A 104 13.27 33.46 -26.86
C ASP A 104 11.98 33.51 -27.70
N ASP A 105 10.85 33.00 -27.20
CA ASP A 105 9.54 33.39 -27.75
C ASP A 105 8.38 33.30 -26.74
N ALA A 106 7.78 34.47 -26.56
CA ALA A 106 6.35 34.75 -26.44
C ALA A 106 5.51 34.19 -25.26
N ILE A 107 5.39 35.04 -24.23
CA ILE A 107 4.14 35.67 -23.74
C ILE A 107 2.84 34.87 -23.97
N ALA A 108 2.24 34.35 -22.89
CA ALA A 108 0.79 34.23 -22.77
C ALA A 108 0.35 34.38 -21.30
N GLU A 109 -0.04 35.61 -21.00
CA GLU A 109 -0.76 36.09 -19.84
C GLU A 109 -2.12 35.37 -19.73
N ALA A 110 -2.34 34.61 -18.64
CA ALA A 110 -3.63 34.02 -18.32
C ALA A 110 -3.98 34.25 -16.86
N HIS A 111 -4.58 35.42 -16.62
CA HIS A 111 -5.40 35.75 -15.46
C HIS A 111 -6.35 34.59 -15.09
N HIS A 112 -6.18 34.01 -13.90
CA HIS A 112 -7.25 33.25 -13.26
C HIS A 112 -7.55 33.79 -11.87
N GLN A 113 -8.82 34.11 -11.72
CA GLN A 113 -9.46 34.84 -10.64
C GLN A 113 -9.37 34.07 -9.33
N ARG A 114 -8.96 34.79 -8.28
CA ARG A 114 -9.21 34.42 -6.88
C ARG A 114 -10.72 34.42 -6.65
N THR A 115 -11.31 33.24 -6.43
CA THR A 115 -12.61 33.12 -5.77
C THR A 115 -12.42 33.06 -4.26
N PRO A 116 -13.00 33.98 -3.46
CA PRO A 116 -13.00 33.85 -2.01
C PRO A 116 -14.01 32.78 -1.59
N PHE A 117 -13.53 31.67 -1.01
CA PHE A 117 -14.39 30.72 -0.32
C PHE A 117 -14.81 31.31 1.03
N ASN A 118 -16.09 31.62 1.14
CA ASN A 118 -16.76 32.02 2.36
C ASN A 118 -17.17 30.74 3.11
N ILE A 119 -16.48 30.39 4.21
CA ILE A 119 -16.89 29.28 5.08
C ILE A 119 -17.55 29.87 6.32
N THR A 120 -18.88 29.91 6.29
CA THR A 120 -19.72 30.16 7.45
C THR A 120 -19.69 28.91 8.35
N ALA A 121 -19.19 29.06 9.58
CA ALA A 121 -19.20 28.00 10.58
C ALA A 121 -20.62 27.75 11.12
N PRO A 122 -21.10 26.49 11.19
CA PRO A 122 -22.30 26.15 11.95
C PRO A 122 -21.97 25.96 13.43
N THR A 123 -22.41 26.91 14.24
CA THR A 123 -22.41 26.85 15.70
C THR A 123 -23.48 25.86 16.17
N HIS A 124 -23.11 24.63 16.52
CA HIS A 124 -23.98 23.74 17.28
C HIS A 124 -23.66 23.86 18.77
N SER A 125 -24.34 24.82 19.40
CA SER A 125 -24.53 24.88 20.84
C SER A 125 -25.33 23.65 21.27
N THR A 126 -24.70 22.71 21.96
CA THR A 126 -25.42 21.65 22.69
C THR A 126 -25.35 21.99 24.16
N ALA A 127 -26.51 22.35 24.67
CA ALA A 127 -26.73 22.74 26.05
C ALA A 127 -26.37 21.61 27.01
N PHE A 128 -25.72 22.02 28.10
CA PHE A 128 -25.63 21.29 29.35
C PHE A 128 -27.02 20.82 29.80
N GLY A 129 -27.15 19.51 30.00
CA GLY A 129 -28.23 18.89 30.75
C GLY A 129 -27.63 18.07 31.87
N ASP A 130 -27.64 18.65 33.08
CA ASP A 130 -27.50 17.95 34.35
C ASP A 130 -28.43 16.72 34.41
N ILE A 131 -27.86 15.53 34.60
CA ILE A 131 -28.61 14.41 35.18
C ILE A 131 -27.68 13.61 36.13
N GLU A 132 -28.22 13.46 37.34
CA GLU A 132 -27.70 12.90 38.60
C GLU A 132 -26.90 11.58 38.57
N PRO A 133 -26.10 11.33 39.63
CA PRO A 133 -25.41 10.07 39.87
C PRO A 133 -26.34 9.04 40.52
N THR A 134 -26.77 8.02 39.76
CA THR A 134 -27.49 6.87 40.34
C THR A 134 -26.52 5.73 40.66
N LEU A 135 -26.13 5.66 41.93
CA LEU A 135 -25.55 4.47 42.56
C LEU A 135 -26.56 3.31 42.49
N GLY A 136 -26.27 2.30 41.66
CA GLY A 136 -27.20 1.20 41.38
C GLY A 136 -26.52 -0.11 41.00
N ARG A 137 -25.79 -0.67 41.97
CA ARG A 137 -25.40 -2.08 42.13
C ARG A 137 -26.36 -3.08 41.43
N ARG A 138 -25.89 -3.79 40.39
CA ARG A 138 -26.27 -5.18 40.10
C ARG A 138 -25.28 -5.87 39.15
N ASN A 139 -24.52 -6.73 39.79
CA ASN A 139 -23.70 -7.81 39.32
C ASN A 139 -24.55 -8.88 38.60
N GLU A 140 -24.58 -8.83 37.27
CA GLU A 140 -25.03 -9.93 36.43
C GLU A 140 -23.91 -10.31 35.46
N THR A 141 -23.29 -11.44 35.76
CA THR A 141 -22.30 -12.14 34.96
C THR A 141 -22.97 -12.60 33.67
N MET A 142 -23.08 -11.72 32.67
CA MET A 142 -23.46 -12.13 31.32
C MET A 142 -22.27 -12.81 30.68
N THR A 143 -22.31 -14.14 30.71
CA THR A 143 -21.49 -15.03 29.88
C THR A 143 -21.79 -14.69 28.42
N SER A 144 -21.01 -13.74 27.90
CA SER A 144 -21.00 -13.36 26.49
C SER A 144 -20.74 -14.61 25.67
N THR A 145 -21.77 -15.03 24.95
CA THR A 145 -21.70 -16.11 23.96
C THR A 145 -20.69 -15.66 22.92
N ARG A 146 -19.44 -16.13 23.06
CA ARG A 146 -18.38 -16.05 22.04
C ARG A 146 -18.92 -16.69 20.78
N GLN A 147 -19.51 -15.89 19.90
CA GLN A 147 -19.59 -16.25 18.49
C GLN A 147 -18.15 -16.54 18.04
N PRO A 148 -17.93 -17.59 17.24
CA PRO A 148 -16.71 -17.70 16.46
C PRO A 148 -16.74 -16.58 15.42
N THR A 149 -16.41 -15.36 15.84
CA THR A 149 -16.04 -14.29 14.92
C THR A 149 -14.81 -14.82 14.23
N ALA A 150 -14.92 -15.10 12.93
CA ALA A 150 -13.77 -15.35 12.08
C ALA A 150 -12.70 -14.33 12.49
N GLU A 151 -11.58 -14.82 13.04
CA GLU A 151 -10.48 -13.97 13.44
C GLU A 151 -10.03 -13.27 12.17
N TYR A 152 -10.46 -12.03 12.00
CA TYR A 152 -10.14 -11.25 10.84
C TYR A 152 -8.67 -10.87 10.99
N VAL A 153 -7.80 -11.65 10.36
CA VAL A 153 -6.37 -11.38 10.33
C VAL A 153 -6.15 -10.18 9.42
N PHE A 154 -5.99 -9.01 10.04
CA PHE A 154 -5.69 -7.79 9.31
C PHE A 154 -4.31 -7.90 8.66
N GLN A 155 -4.23 -7.63 7.35
CA GLN A 155 -2.94 -7.51 6.69
C GLN A 155 -2.36 -6.11 6.94
N PRO A 156 -1.02 -5.96 6.98
CA PRO A 156 -0.38 -4.65 7.15
C PRO A 156 -0.88 -3.58 6.14
N ARG A 157 -1.23 -4.00 4.93
CA ARG A 157 -1.75 -3.11 3.87
C ARG A 157 -3.09 -2.49 4.24
N ASP A 158 -3.96 -3.23 4.93
CA ASP A 158 -5.27 -2.76 5.34
C ASP A 158 -5.14 -1.66 6.40
N VAL A 159 -4.27 -1.90 7.40
CA VAL A 159 -3.94 -0.95 8.46
C VAL A 159 -3.34 0.34 7.87
N ILE A 160 -2.39 0.20 6.94
CA ILE A 160 -1.80 1.34 6.23
C ILE A 160 -2.87 2.11 5.44
N GLY A 161 -3.89 1.47 4.88
CA GLY A 161 -4.97 2.17 4.18
C GLY A 161 -5.73 3.16 5.08
N ILE A 162 -5.86 2.83 6.37
CA ILE A 162 -6.72 3.52 7.32
C ILE A 162 -5.98 4.60 8.11
N LEU A 163 -4.69 4.41 8.39
CA LEU A 163 -3.92 5.35 9.21
C LEU A 163 -3.78 6.75 8.56
N PRO A 164 -3.84 7.84 9.35
CA PRO A 164 -3.52 9.18 8.87
C PRO A 164 -2.07 9.24 8.38
N THR A 165 -1.75 10.22 7.53
CA THR A 165 -0.37 10.49 7.12
C THR A 165 0.21 11.60 7.99
N PHE A 166 1.50 11.52 8.31
CA PHE A 166 2.20 12.56 9.07
C PHE A 166 3.40 13.08 8.28
N ASP A 167 3.42 14.38 8.05
CA ASP A 167 4.55 15.10 7.45
C ASP A 167 4.91 16.31 8.33
N PRO A 168 6.09 16.33 8.97
CA PRO A 168 6.48 17.44 9.85
C PRO A 168 6.75 18.75 9.11
N LEU A 169 6.87 18.72 7.78
CA LEU A 169 7.11 19.91 6.95
C LEU A 169 5.80 20.50 6.39
N ASP A 170 4.69 19.79 6.54
CA ASP A 170 3.40 20.21 6.02
C ASP A 170 2.59 20.90 7.12
N ASN A 171 2.23 22.16 6.89
CA ASN A 171 1.43 22.96 7.82
C ASN A 171 -0.02 22.48 7.93
N VAL A 172 -0.47 21.62 7.01
CA VAL A 172 -1.81 21.01 7.01
C VAL A 172 -1.83 19.66 7.73
N SER A 173 -0.67 19.04 7.91
CA SER A 173 -0.54 17.75 8.59
C SER A 173 -0.81 17.87 10.09
N PRO A 174 -1.37 16.83 10.74
CA PRO A 174 -1.63 16.85 12.18
C PRO A 174 -0.32 17.02 12.96
N SER A 175 -0.39 17.61 14.15
CA SER A 175 0.77 17.64 15.05
C SER A 175 1.17 16.20 15.45
N ALA A 176 2.40 16.01 15.90
CA ALA A 176 2.88 14.69 16.32
C ALA A 176 1.99 14.07 17.42
N GLU A 177 1.56 14.88 18.40
CA GLU A 177 0.64 14.45 19.46
C GLU A 177 -0.72 14.03 18.90
N GLN A 178 -1.28 14.81 17.97
CA GLN A 178 -2.56 14.48 17.33
C GLN A 178 -2.47 13.22 16.46
N PHE A 179 -1.32 13.01 15.82
CA PHE A 179 -1.07 11.81 15.02
C PHE A 179 -1.04 10.56 15.91
N ILE A 180 -0.30 10.60 17.02
CA ILE A 180 -0.22 9.50 18.00
C ILE A 180 -1.60 9.20 18.60
N ASP A 181 -2.30 10.21 19.11
CA ASP A 181 -3.63 10.05 19.71
C ASP A 181 -4.65 9.44 18.73
N ARG A 182 -4.58 9.81 17.45
CA ARG A 182 -5.44 9.20 16.41
C ARG A 182 -5.07 7.75 16.12
N ILE A 183 -3.79 7.41 16.08
CA ILE A 183 -3.34 6.02 15.89
C ILE A 183 -3.79 5.15 17.06
N GLU A 184 -3.61 5.62 18.29
CA GLU A 184 -4.01 4.88 19.50
C GLU A 184 -5.52 4.64 19.52
N LYS A 185 -6.33 5.65 19.20
CA LYS A 185 -7.80 5.50 19.08
C LYS A 185 -8.19 4.48 18.02
N LEU A 186 -7.55 4.51 16.84
CA LEU A 186 -7.81 3.52 15.78
C LEU A 186 -7.38 2.11 16.22
N ALA A 187 -6.20 1.95 16.80
CA ALA A 187 -5.72 0.67 17.29
C ALA A 187 -6.66 0.05 18.33
N GLN A 188 -7.21 0.86 19.24
CA GLN A 188 -8.20 0.42 20.22
C GLN A 188 -9.52 -0.01 19.59
N VAL A 189 -10.04 0.76 18.62
CA VAL A 189 -11.34 0.48 17.98
C VAL A 189 -11.28 -0.79 17.11
N TYR A 190 -10.18 -1.00 16.41
CA TYR A 190 -10.02 -2.14 15.51
C TYR A 190 -9.29 -3.34 16.14
N HIS A 191 -8.89 -3.23 17.41
CA HIS A 191 -8.11 -4.23 18.13
C HIS A 191 -6.85 -4.68 17.36
N TRP A 192 -6.14 -3.72 16.76
CA TRP A 192 -4.93 -4.03 16.01
C TRP A 192 -3.78 -4.44 16.94
N GLU A 193 -2.99 -5.39 16.46
CA GLU A 193 -1.78 -5.81 17.17
C GLU A 193 -0.70 -4.73 17.08
N GLU A 194 0.02 -4.51 18.17
CA GLU A 194 0.99 -3.41 18.31
C GLU A 194 2.06 -3.41 17.22
N TYR A 195 2.56 -4.58 16.81
CA TYR A 195 3.56 -4.69 15.76
C TYR A 195 3.03 -4.27 14.37
N LEU A 196 1.76 -4.55 14.07
CA LEU A 196 1.11 -4.11 12.82
C LEU A 196 0.98 -2.59 12.81
N VAL A 197 0.56 -2.02 13.93
CA VAL A 197 0.42 -0.57 14.10
C VAL A 197 1.76 0.13 13.93
N LEU A 198 2.82 -0.40 14.55
CA LEU A 198 4.17 0.16 14.45
C LEU A 198 4.68 0.16 13.00
N PHE A 199 4.54 -0.97 12.31
CA PHE A 199 4.92 -1.09 10.90
C PHE A 199 4.13 -0.14 10.00
N ALA A 200 2.81 -0.06 10.20
CA ALA A 200 1.94 0.81 9.42
C ALA A 200 2.21 2.30 9.70
N ALA A 201 2.48 2.67 10.95
CA ALA A 201 2.84 4.03 11.34
C ALA A 201 4.13 4.47 10.65
N GLN A 202 5.15 3.62 10.61
CA GLN A 202 6.41 3.90 9.91
C GLN A 202 6.18 4.16 8.42
N ALA A 203 5.29 3.40 7.77
CA ALA A 203 4.93 3.60 6.37
C ALA A 203 4.18 4.93 6.11
N LYS A 204 3.61 5.56 7.15
CA LYS A 204 2.87 6.83 7.08
C LYS A 204 3.68 8.07 7.41
N LEU A 205 4.92 7.91 7.83
CA LEU A 205 5.86 9.02 8.02
C LEU A 205 6.38 9.51 6.66
N LYS A 206 6.29 10.83 6.43
CA LYS A 206 6.83 11.49 5.24
C LYS A 206 8.00 12.42 5.57
N GLY A 207 8.81 12.70 4.54
CA GLY A 207 9.90 13.65 4.64
C GLY A 207 11.08 13.14 5.49
N PRO A 208 11.77 14.03 6.23
CA PRO A 208 13.04 13.71 6.91
C PRO A 208 12.90 12.71 8.08
N THR A 209 11.67 12.38 8.51
CA THR A 209 11.38 11.38 9.54
C THR A 209 11.39 9.94 9.03
N ARG A 210 11.47 9.72 7.72
CA ARG A 210 11.51 8.38 7.09
C ARG A 210 12.95 7.89 6.85
N ARG A 211 13.80 7.92 7.88
CA ARG A 211 15.19 7.46 7.79
C ARG A 211 15.39 6.07 8.38
#